data_AF-E6YPQ0-F1
#
_entry.id   AF-E6YPQ0-F1
#
_cell.length_a   1.000
_cell.length_b   1.000
_cell.length_c   1.000
_cell.angle_alpha   90.00
_cell.angle_beta   90.00
_cell.angle_gamma   90.00
#
_symmetry.space_group_name_H-M   'P 1'
#
loop_
_entity.id
_entity.type
_entity.pdbx_description
1 polymer ?
#
loop_
_entity_poly.entity_id
_entity_poly.type
_entity_poly.pdbx_seq_one_letter_code
_entity_poly.pdbx_strand_id
1 'polypeptide(L)'
;MFTQSILFFILGIATISWLLVLVSPLIWRKMLHFAYQSVSAKIPLSLIEVQANHNFLCAQHAVELARHTQRYDSLQKKYAQLKIQLSPQQEQLCPSYFSEQCTSLLSTKIESVEKENNILAKNTFIKETKAMHEKIAHYKKRLKNIQIDELDTAAKDQLLHELCEETKELAATLAAHIAVKEGKNSSINKLTKDSKNKNDLASYIRKKVANIEKLNHS
;
A
#
# COMPACT_ATOMS: atom_id res chain seq x y z
N MET A 1 -59.55 -15.74 -37.97
CA MET A 1 -59.43 -15.98 -36.51
C MET A 1 -57.99 -15.88 -36.02
N PHE A 2 -57.00 -16.49 -36.68
CA PHE A 2 -55.59 -16.44 -36.24
C PHE A 2 -54.95 -15.04 -36.19
N THR A 3 -55.25 -14.17 -37.16
CA THR A 3 -54.69 -12.81 -37.21
C THR A 3 -55.09 -11.94 -36.01
N GLN A 4 -56.33 -12.09 -35.51
CA GLN A 4 -56.82 -11.37 -34.35
C GLN A 4 -56.12 -11.83 -33.06
N SER A 5 -55.90 -13.14 -32.88
CA SER A 5 -55.15 -13.67 -31.74
C SER A 5 -53.68 -13.22 -31.72
N ILE A 6 -53.02 -13.17 -32.89
CA ILE A 6 -51.64 -12.69 -33.00
C ILE A 6 -51.55 -11.20 -32.61
N LEU A 7 -52.53 -10.39 -33.01
CA LEU A 7 -52.57 -8.96 -32.67
C LEU A 7 -52.71 -8.73 -31.16
N PHE A 8 -53.57 -9.48 -30.49
CA PHE A 8 -53.71 -9.42 -29.03
C PHE A 8 -52.47 -9.92 -28.29
N PHE A 9 -51.77 -10.92 -28.84
CA PHE A 9 -50.54 -11.45 -28.25
C PHE A 9 -49.41 -10.41 -28.26
N ILE A 10 -49.19 -9.74 -29.40
CA ILE A 10 -48.19 -8.68 -29.52
C ILE A 10 -48.54 -7.51 -28.59
N LEU A 11 -49.83 -7.14 -28.52
CA LEU A 11 -50.30 -6.07 -27.64
C LEU A 11 -50.12 -6.43 -26.16
N GLY A 12 -50.32 -7.69 -25.78
CA GLY A 12 -50.05 -8.21 -24.43
C GLY A 12 -48.57 -8.09 -24.05
N ILE A 13 -47.66 -8.51 -24.94
CA ILE A 13 -46.22 -8.41 -24.68
C ILE A 13 -45.78 -6.94 -24.59
N ALA A 14 -46.27 -6.09 -25.51
CA ALA A 14 -45.96 -4.68 -25.51
C ALA A 14 -46.40 -3.98 -24.22
N THR A 15 -47.62 -4.29 -23.73
CA THR A 15 -48.15 -3.71 -22.49
C THR A 15 -47.41 -4.19 -21.24
N ILE A 16 -47.07 -5.48 -21.15
CA ILE A 16 -46.27 -6.01 -20.04
C ILE A 16 -44.86 -5.41 -20.04
N SER A 17 -44.21 -5.32 -21.20
CA SER A 17 -42.89 -4.71 -21.35
C SER A 17 -42.90 -3.24 -20.92
N TRP A 18 -43.88 -2.47 -21.39
CA TRP A 18 -44.09 -1.07 -21.00
C TRP A 18 -44.27 -0.92 -19.48
N LEU A 19 -45.09 -1.79 -18.88
CA LEU A 19 -45.32 -1.78 -17.43
C LEU A 19 -44.06 -2.16 -16.66
N LEU A 20 -43.28 -3.12 -17.14
CA LEU A 20 -42.03 -3.54 -16.50
C LEU A 20 -40.99 -2.41 -16.49
N VAL A 21 -40.89 -1.66 -17.60
CA VAL A 21 -40.03 -0.46 -17.69
C VAL A 21 -40.48 0.61 -16.69
N LEU A 22 -41.79 0.82 -16.53
CA LEU A 22 -42.34 1.78 -15.55
C LEU A 22 -42.11 1.36 -14.10
N VAL A 23 -42.22 0.06 -13.79
CA VAL A 23 -42.11 -0.45 -12.42
C VAL A 23 -40.65 -0.70 -12.01
N SER A 24 -39.75 -0.95 -12.98
CA SER A 24 -38.31 -1.12 -12.76
C SER A 24 -37.67 -0.06 -11.85
N PRO A 25 -37.81 1.26 -12.10
CA PRO A 25 -37.22 2.29 -11.23
C PRO A 25 -37.84 2.33 -9.83
N LEU A 26 -39.09 1.91 -9.66
CA LEU A 26 -39.76 1.88 -8.35
C LEU A 26 -39.23 0.73 -7.49
N ILE A 27 -39.06 -0.45 -8.09
CA ILE A 27 -38.50 -1.62 -7.41
C ILE A 27 -37.02 -1.38 -7.10
N TRP A 28 -36.27 -0.78 -8.04
CA TRP A 28 -34.86 -0.46 -7.84
C TRP A 28 -34.67 0.50 -6.66
N ARG A 29 -35.47 1.56 -6.55
CA ARG A 29 -35.40 2.50 -5.41
C ARG A 29 -35.69 1.81 -4.08
N LYS A 30 -36.67 0.90 -4.03
CA LYS A 30 -36.98 0.13 -2.81
C LYS A 30 -35.88 -0.87 -2.46
N MET A 31 -35.39 -1.63 -3.43
CA MET A 31 -34.34 -2.62 -3.23
C MET A 31 -33.02 -1.97 -2.82
N LEU A 32 -32.65 -0.82 -3.41
CA LEU A 32 -31.46 -0.06 -2.98
C LEU A 32 -31.60 0.43 -1.55
N HIS A 33 -32.77 0.91 -1.13
CA HIS A 33 -33.00 1.33 0.24
C HIS A 33 -32.84 0.17 1.23
N PHE A 34 -33.37 -1.01 0.92
CA PHE A 34 -33.21 -2.20 1.76
C PHE A 34 -31.78 -2.75 1.75
N ALA A 35 -31.09 -2.73 0.62
CA ALA A 35 -29.68 -3.09 0.53
C ALA A 35 -28.84 -2.11 1.36
N TYR A 36 -29.13 -0.81 1.27
CA TYR A 36 -28.46 0.22 2.05
C TYR A 36 -28.69 0.04 3.54
N GLN A 37 -29.91 -0.29 3.97
CA GLN A 37 -30.24 -0.55 5.37
C GLN A 37 -29.57 -1.84 5.90
N SER A 38 -29.53 -2.90 5.08
CA SER A 38 -28.92 -4.18 5.42
C SER A 38 -27.40 -4.12 5.49
N VAL A 39 -26.79 -3.30 4.63
CA VAL A 39 -25.35 -3.01 4.61
C VAL A 39 -25.00 -2.05 5.75
N SER A 40 -25.83 -1.03 6.01
CA SER A 40 -25.64 -0.12 7.15
C SER A 40 -25.78 -0.79 8.52
N ALA A 41 -26.58 -1.87 8.63
CA ALA A 41 -26.69 -2.66 9.85
C ALA A 41 -25.52 -3.62 10.08
N LYS A 42 -24.73 -3.94 9.04
CA LYS A 42 -23.62 -4.91 9.09
C LYS A 42 -22.23 -4.28 8.97
N ILE A 43 -22.13 -3.00 8.62
CA ILE A 43 -20.88 -2.24 8.67
C ILE A 43 -20.78 -1.61 10.07
N PRO A 44 -19.86 -2.05 10.93
CA PRO A 44 -19.75 -1.57 12.31
C PRO A 44 -19.11 -0.18 12.44
N LEU A 45 -19.20 0.68 11.43
CA LEU A 45 -18.65 2.04 11.46
C LEU A 45 -19.66 2.99 10.81
N SER A 46 -20.13 3.94 11.61
CA SER A 46 -20.96 5.06 11.18
C SER A 46 -20.31 5.76 9.98
N LEU A 47 -21.10 6.20 9.00
CA LEU A 47 -20.61 6.89 7.80
C LEU A 47 -19.73 8.12 8.15
N ILE A 48 -20.00 8.74 9.30
CA ILE A 48 -19.20 9.82 9.89
C ILE A 48 -17.80 9.35 10.30
N GLU A 49 -17.69 8.14 10.83
CA GLU A 49 -16.42 7.55 11.28
C GLU A 49 -15.54 7.13 10.10
N VAL A 50 -16.14 6.64 9.01
CA VAL A 50 -15.43 6.37 7.75
C VAL A 50 -14.86 7.67 7.18
N GLN A 51 -15.66 8.74 7.16
CA GLN A 51 -15.20 10.06 6.71
C GLN A 51 -14.10 10.62 7.62
N ALA A 52 -14.23 10.46 8.94
CA ALA A 52 -13.22 10.89 9.91
C ALA A 52 -11.89 10.14 9.72
N ASN A 53 -11.93 8.82 9.50
CA ASN A 53 -10.75 8.02 9.25
C ASN A 53 -10.09 8.39 7.91
N HIS A 54 -10.88 8.65 6.87
CA HIS A 54 -10.36 9.14 5.59
C HIS A 54 -9.66 10.51 5.75
N ASN A 55 -10.29 11.45 6.45
CA ASN A 55 -9.71 12.76 6.73
C ASN A 55 -8.43 12.64 7.57
N PHE A 56 -8.40 11.73 8.53
CA PHE A 56 -7.22 11.43 9.35
C PHE A 56 -6.05 10.90 8.50
N LEU A 57 -6.31 9.94 7.61
CA LEU A 57 -5.30 9.41 6.68
C LEU A 57 -4.77 10.49 5.75
N CYS A 58 -5.65 11.34 5.20
CA CYS A 58 -5.24 12.47 4.36
C CYS A 58 -4.36 13.46 5.13
N ALA A 59 -4.71 13.77 6.38
CA ALA A 59 -3.91 14.65 7.23
C ALA A 59 -2.53 14.04 7.56
N GLN A 60 -2.48 12.75 7.89
CA GLN A 60 -1.23 12.05 8.16
C GLN A 60 -0.30 12.08 6.95
N HIS A 61 -0.84 11.79 5.76
CA HIS A 61 -0.07 11.82 4.52
C HIS A 61 0.47 13.23 4.20
N ALA A 62 -0.34 14.28 4.41
CA ALA A 62 0.12 15.66 4.23
C ALA A 62 1.26 16.03 5.19
N VAL A 63 1.18 15.60 6.46
CA VAL A 63 2.22 15.84 7.46
C VAL A 63 3.51 15.07 7.13
N GLU A 64 3.40 13.83 6.68
CA GLU A 64 4.56 13.04 6.26
C GLU A 64 5.24 13.69 5.05
N LEU A 65 4.46 14.10 4.04
CA LEU A 65 5.00 14.80 2.87
C LEU A 65 5.72 16.09 3.26
N ALA A 66 5.12 16.91 4.13
CA ALA A 66 5.75 18.12 4.64
C ALA A 66 7.07 17.85 5.38
N ARG A 67 7.12 16.80 6.23
CA ARG A 67 8.35 16.38 6.90
C ARG A 67 9.43 15.93 5.93
N HIS A 68 9.05 15.21 4.87
CA HIS A 68 9.99 14.76 3.85
C HIS A 68 10.61 15.96 3.10
N THR A 69 9.80 16.93 2.71
CA THR A 69 10.26 18.17 2.07
C THR A 69 11.20 18.96 2.98
N GLN A 70 10.83 19.15 4.25
CA GLN A 70 11.69 19.85 5.22
C GLN A 70 13.03 19.16 5.42
N ARG A 71 13.05 17.82 5.48
CA ARG A 71 14.31 17.06 5.57
C ARG A 71 15.16 17.28 4.33
N TYR A 72 14.58 17.21 3.13
CA TYR A 72 15.28 17.46 1.88
C TYR A 72 15.93 18.86 1.86
N ASP A 73 15.18 19.89 2.22
CA ASP A 73 15.69 21.27 2.29
C ASP A 73 16.83 21.40 3.31
N SER A 74 16.73 20.73 4.46
CA SER A 74 17.78 20.76 5.47
C SER A 74 19.07 20.07 5.01
N LEU A 75 18.94 18.97 4.25
CA LEU A 75 20.07 18.27 3.63
C LEU A 75 20.70 19.14 2.55
N GLN A 76 19.88 19.78 1.71
CA GLN A 76 20.36 20.67 0.66
C GLN A 76 21.10 21.88 1.23
N LYS A 77 20.58 22.49 2.31
CA LYS A 77 21.26 23.58 3.02
C LYS A 77 22.61 23.15 3.60
N LYS A 78 22.67 21.96 4.22
CA LYS A 78 23.94 21.39 4.71
C LYS A 78 24.92 21.14 3.57
N TYR A 79 24.46 20.62 2.44
CA TYR A 79 25.31 20.39 1.27
C TYR A 79 25.85 21.71 0.69
N ALA A 80 25.00 22.74 0.60
CA ALA A 80 25.42 24.07 0.18
C ALA A 80 26.44 24.68 1.16
N GLN A 81 26.23 24.52 2.47
CA GLN A 81 27.18 24.96 3.49
C GLN A 81 28.53 24.24 3.39
N LEU A 82 28.54 22.92 3.19
CA LEU A 82 29.76 22.14 2.97
C LEU A 82 30.49 22.59 1.70
N LYS A 83 29.76 22.83 0.60
CA LYS A 83 30.33 23.35 -0.65
C LYS A 83 30.98 24.73 -0.44
N ILE A 84 30.33 25.62 0.31
CA ILE A 84 30.85 26.96 0.63
C ILE A 84 32.08 26.86 1.54
N GLN A 85 32.11 25.93 2.50
CA GLN A 85 33.25 25.74 3.42
C GLN A 85 34.46 25.08 2.76
N LEU A 86 34.25 24.24 1.75
CA LEU A 86 35.32 23.64 0.95
C LEU A 86 35.92 24.61 -0.09
N SER A 87 35.15 25.61 -0.54
CA SER A 87 35.62 26.63 -1.51
C SER A 87 36.85 27.43 -1.04
N PRO A 88 36.93 27.96 0.20
CA PRO A 88 38.10 28.73 0.65
C PRO A 88 39.34 27.86 0.93
N GLN A 89 39.19 26.56 1.22
CA GLN A 89 40.35 25.64 1.34
C GLN A 89 40.92 25.26 -0.04
N GLN A 90 40.10 25.27 -1.08
CA GLN A 90 40.53 25.01 -2.45
C GLN A 90 41.24 26.24 -3.06
N GLU A 91 40.95 27.45 -2.58
CA GLU A 91 41.58 28.70 -3.03
C GLU A 91 42.97 28.96 -2.43
N GLN A 92 43.30 28.42 -1.24
CA GLN A 92 44.64 28.56 -0.63
C GLN A 92 45.67 27.53 -1.11
N LEU A 93 45.24 26.48 -1.83
CA LEU A 93 46.12 25.47 -2.43
C LEU A 93 46.33 25.63 -3.94
N CYS A 94 45.92 26.75 -4.52
CA CYS A 94 46.18 27.07 -5.92
C CYS A 94 46.61 28.53 -6.11
N PRO A 95 47.89 28.80 -5.79
CA PRO A 95 48.68 29.58 -6.72
C PRO A 95 49.92 28.78 -7.12
N SER A 96 50.01 28.45 -8.41
CA SER A 96 51.27 28.24 -9.15
C SER A 96 51.65 26.84 -9.66
N TYR A 97 50.97 25.72 -9.35
CA TYR A 97 51.35 24.43 -9.95
C TYR A 97 50.12 23.57 -10.31
N PHE A 98 50.19 22.93 -11.48
CA PHE A 98 49.19 22.06 -12.11
C PHE A 98 48.19 22.70 -13.09
N SER A 99 48.81 23.30 -14.10
CA SER A 99 48.37 23.20 -15.50
C SER A 99 48.19 21.73 -15.92
N GLU A 100 47.02 21.43 -16.49
CA GLU A 100 46.76 20.44 -17.54
C GLU A 100 46.94 18.92 -17.31
N GLN A 101 47.53 18.41 -16.22
CA GLN A 101 47.73 16.95 -16.06
C GLN A 101 46.88 16.23 -15.00
N CYS A 102 46.25 16.93 -14.05
CA CYS A 102 45.39 16.29 -13.03
C CYS A 102 43.93 16.08 -13.47
N THR A 103 43.49 16.76 -14.53
CA THR A 103 42.08 16.73 -14.97
C THR A 103 41.74 15.51 -15.83
N SER A 104 42.73 14.80 -16.39
CA SER A 104 42.49 13.67 -17.28
C SER A 104 42.54 12.30 -16.58
N LEU A 105 43.32 12.13 -15.51
CA LEU A 105 43.45 10.83 -14.83
C LEU A 105 42.47 10.61 -13.66
N LEU A 106 42.01 11.68 -12.99
CA LEU A 106 41.07 11.55 -11.87
C LEU A 106 39.60 11.48 -12.33
N SER A 107 39.24 12.22 -13.39
CA SER A 107 37.88 12.22 -13.95
C SER A 107 37.50 10.90 -14.63
N THR A 108 38.46 10.20 -15.27
CA THR A 108 38.18 8.90 -15.91
C THR A 108 37.92 7.78 -14.90
N LYS A 109 38.44 7.89 -13.67
CA LYS A 109 38.27 6.86 -12.63
C LYS A 109 37.11 7.13 -11.67
N ILE A 110 36.77 8.40 -11.40
CA ILE A 110 35.63 8.76 -10.55
C ILE A 110 34.31 8.69 -11.33
N GLU A 111 34.29 9.07 -12.62
CA GLU A 111 33.07 8.94 -13.43
C GLU A 111 32.74 7.50 -13.82
N SER A 112 33.73 6.61 -13.99
CA SER A 112 33.48 5.21 -14.36
C SER A 112 32.90 4.40 -13.19
N VAL A 113 33.42 4.60 -11.98
CA VAL A 113 32.95 3.88 -10.78
C VAL A 113 31.58 4.38 -10.30
N GLU A 114 31.28 5.68 -10.42
CA GLU A 114 29.97 6.21 -10.00
C GLU A 114 28.86 5.94 -11.04
N LYS A 115 29.18 5.96 -12.35
CA LYS A 115 28.24 5.54 -13.40
C LYS A 115 27.96 4.04 -13.33
N GLU A 116 28.96 3.19 -13.10
CA GLU A 116 28.73 1.75 -12.96
C GLU A 116 27.90 1.39 -11.73
N ASN A 117 28.15 2.02 -10.58
CA ASN A 117 27.36 1.77 -9.37
C ASN A 117 25.91 2.29 -9.49
N ASN A 118 25.70 3.43 -10.16
CA ASN A 118 24.37 3.96 -10.42
C ASN A 118 23.61 3.10 -11.44
N ILE A 119 24.27 2.63 -12.50
CA ILE A 119 23.70 1.71 -13.47
C ILE A 119 23.35 0.39 -12.78
N LEU A 120 24.25 -0.18 -11.96
CA LEU A 120 24.04 -1.40 -11.16
C LEU A 120 22.83 -1.28 -10.22
N ALA A 121 22.76 -0.19 -9.46
CA ALA A 121 21.64 0.08 -8.56
C ALA A 121 20.33 0.27 -9.33
N LYS A 122 20.38 0.96 -10.48
CA LYS A 122 19.22 1.21 -11.33
C LYS A 122 18.73 -0.06 -12.03
N ASN A 123 19.61 -0.94 -12.51
CA ASN A 123 19.19 -2.23 -13.06
C ASN A 123 18.67 -3.19 -11.99
N THR A 124 19.19 -3.11 -10.77
CA THR A 124 18.65 -3.89 -9.65
C THR A 124 17.25 -3.42 -9.30
N PHE A 125 17.04 -2.11 -9.21
CA PHE A 125 15.72 -1.51 -8.99
C PHE A 125 14.75 -1.80 -10.14
N ILE A 126 15.19 -1.76 -11.40
CA ILE A 126 14.38 -2.13 -12.56
C ILE A 126 13.99 -3.63 -12.50
N LYS A 127 14.91 -4.49 -12.06
CA LYS A 127 14.64 -5.92 -11.90
C LYS A 127 13.62 -6.18 -10.78
N GLU A 128 13.76 -5.49 -9.65
CA GLU A 128 12.82 -5.57 -8.52
C GLU A 128 11.44 -5.02 -8.88
N THR A 129 11.38 -3.84 -9.52
CA THR A 129 10.11 -3.26 -9.97
C THR A 129 9.43 -4.15 -11.02
N LYS A 130 10.18 -4.76 -11.93
CA LYS A 130 9.65 -5.74 -12.89
C LYS A 130 9.10 -6.98 -12.17
N ALA A 131 9.84 -7.53 -11.21
CA ALA A 131 9.39 -8.67 -10.42
C ALA A 131 8.13 -8.34 -9.59
N MET A 132 8.04 -7.11 -9.08
CA MET A 132 6.86 -6.64 -8.35
C MET A 132 5.64 -6.49 -9.28
N HIS A 133 5.83 -5.94 -10.49
CA HIS A 133 4.77 -5.86 -11.50
C HIS A 133 4.29 -7.23 -11.95
N GLU A 134 5.18 -8.21 -12.07
CA GLU A 134 4.83 -9.58 -12.42
C GLU A 134 4.03 -10.26 -11.31
N LYS A 135 4.41 -10.07 -10.04
CA LYS A 135 3.62 -10.52 -8.89
C LYS A 135 2.24 -9.88 -8.86
N ILE A 136 2.14 -8.57 -9.09
CA ILE A 136 0.86 -7.83 -9.13
C ILE A 136 -0.01 -8.37 -10.27
N ALA A 137 0.57 -8.62 -11.45
CA ALA A 137 -0.16 -9.20 -12.58
C ALA A 137 -0.64 -10.64 -12.29
N HIS A 138 0.19 -11.44 -11.62
CA HIS A 138 -0.17 -12.78 -11.17
C HIS A 138 -1.35 -12.76 -10.18
N TYR A 139 -1.30 -11.90 -9.17
CA TYR A 139 -2.40 -11.74 -8.21
C TYR A 139 -3.66 -11.21 -8.87
N LYS A 140 -3.55 -10.24 -9.79
CA LYS A 140 -4.69 -9.73 -10.55
C LYS A 140 -5.34 -10.82 -11.42
N LYS A 141 -4.54 -11.68 -12.03
CA LYS A 141 -5.03 -12.84 -12.79
C LYS A 141 -5.73 -13.85 -11.88
N ARG A 142 -5.16 -14.15 -10.70
CA ARG A 142 -5.78 -15.01 -9.68
C ARG A 142 -7.12 -14.45 -9.22
N LEU A 143 -7.19 -13.16 -8.90
CA LEU A 143 -8.42 -12.47 -8.51
C LEU A 143 -9.49 -12.53 -9.61
N LYS A 144 -9.09 -12.37 -10.87
CA LYS A 144 -10.02 -12.49 -12.01
C LYS A 144 -10.53 -13.93 -12.18
N ASN A 145 -9.69 -14.94 -11.92
CA ASN A 145 -10.10 -16.35 -11.96
C ASN A 145 -11.08 -16.70 -10.83
N ILE A 146 -10.93 -16.08 -9.66
CA ILE A 146 -11.85 -16.20 -8.52
C ILE A 146 -13.20 -15.51 -8.80
N GLN A 147 -13.22 -14.48 -9.65
CA GLN A 147 -14.43 -13.71 -9.97
C GLN A 147 -15.30 -14.36 -11.06
N ILE A 148 -14.79 -15.35 -11.79
CA ILE A 148 -15.51 -16.02 -12.90
C ILE A 148 -16.12 -17.37 -12.48
N ASP A 149 -15.63 -18.00 -11.42
CA ASP A 149 -16.15 -19.29 -10.94
C ASP A 149 -17.17 -19.07 -9.81
N GLU A 150 -18.37 -18.67 -10.23
CA GLU A 150 -19.56 -18.62 -9.37
C GLU A 150 -19.97 -20.06 -9.03
N LEU A 151 -19.44 -20.60 -7.91
CA LEU A 151 -20.11 -21.48 -6.93
C LEU A 151 -19.11 -22.37 -6.16
N ASP A 152 -18.30 -21.79 -5.27
CA ASP A 152 -17.95 -22.50 -4.03
C ASP A 152 -17.65 -21.51 -2.90
N THR A 153 -18.67 -21.23 -2.08
CA THR A 153 -18.58 -20.31 -0.94
C THR A 153 -17.59 -20.81 0.12
N ALA A 154 -17.41 -22.14 0.22
CA ALA A 154 -16.44 -22.74 1.16
C ALA A 154 -14.99 -22.47 0.74
N ALA A 155 -14.66 -22.61 -0.55
CA ALA A 155 -13.33 -22.29 -1.07
C ALA A 155 -12.99 -20.79 -0.90
N LYS A 156 -13.98 -19.90 -1.04
CA LYS A 156 -13.78 -18.46 -0.81
C LYS A 156 -13.52 -18.15 0.67
N ASP A 157 -14.28 -18.75 1.58
CA ASP A 157 -14.08 -18.54 3.01
C ASP A 157 -12.74 -19.11 3.49
N GLN A 158 -12.29 -20.23 2.92
CA GLN A 158 -10.95 -20.77 3.14
C GLN A 158 -9.85 -19.82 2.64
N LEU A 159 -9.99 -19.27 1.43
CA LEU A 159 -9.03 -18.31 0.89
C LEU A 159 -9.00 -17.00 1.67
N LEU A 160 -10.16 -16.50 2.12
CA LEU A 160 -10.24 -15.32 2.97
C LEU A 160 -9.62 -15.57 4.34
N HIS A 161 -9.81 -16.75 4.92
CA HIS A 161 -9.16 -17.15 6.17
C HIS A 161 -7.64 -17.24 6.01
N GLU A 162 -7.16 -17.84 4.92
CA GLU A 162 -5.73 -17.93 4.60
C GLU A 162 -5.09 -16.55 4.38
N LEU A 163 -5.72 -15.68 3.59
CA LEU A 163 -5.29 -14.30 3.43
C LEU A 163 -5.30 -13.53 4.76
N CYS A 164 -6.33 -13.74 5.59
CA CYS A 164 -6.41 -13.10 6.91
C CYS A 164 -5.25 -13.54 7.80
N GLU A 165 -4.91 -14.83 7.81
CA GLU A 165 -3.77 -15.36 8.57
C GLU A 165 -2.42 -14.87 8.02
N GLU A 166 -2.24 -14.80 6.69
CA GLU A 166 -1.03 -14.19 6.09
C GLU A 166 -0.91 -12.70 6.47
N THR A 167 -2.02 -11.97 6.44
CA THR A 167 -2.04 -10.54 6.80
C THR A 167 -1.75 -10.37 8.30
N LYS A 168 -2.28 -11.26 9.14
CA LYS A 168 -2.02 -11.31 10.58
C LYS A 168 -0.55 -11.61 10.87
N GLU A 169 0.07 -12.53 10.14
CA GLU A 169 1.49 -12.83 10.25
C GLU A 169 2.36 -11.64 9.80
N LEU A 170 2.02 -11.00 8.68
CA LEU A 170 2.74 -9.83 8.18
C LEU A 170 2.63 -8.65 9.15
N ALA A 171 1.42 -8.34 9.61
CA ALA A 171 1.17 -7.29 10.59
C ALA A 171 1.91 -7.57 11.90
N ALA A 172 1.91 -8.82 12.36
CA ALA A 172 2.64 -9.21 13.56
C ALA A 172 4.16 -9.04 13.40
N THR A 173 4.70 -9.40 12.24
CA THR A 173 6.13 -9.25 11.93
C THR A 173 6.54 -7.78 11.85
N LEU A 174 5.73 -6.94 11.20
CA LEU A 174 5.97 -5.50 11.11
C LEU A 174 5.89 -4.85 12.49
N ALA A 175 4.84 -5.13 13.26
CA ALA A 175 4.68 -4.61 14.61
C ALA A 175 5.82 -5.06 15.53
N ALA A 176 6.31 -6.29 15.38
CA ALA A 176 7.46 -6.78 16.11
C ALA A 176 8.75 -6.01 15.76
N HIS A 177 8.99 -5.75 14.48
CA HIS A 177 10.16 -4.99 14.04
C HIS A 177 10.10 -3.53 14.53
N ILE A 178 8.92 -2.91 14.51
CA ILE A 178 8.70 -1.57 15.06
C ILE A 178 8.94 -1.57 16.58
N ALA A 179 8.42 -2.56 17.30
CA ALA A 179 8.61 -2.66 18.75
C ALA A 179 10.09 -2.84 19.15
N VAL A 180 10.85 -3.65 18.40
CA VAL A 180 12.30 -3.83 18.61
C VAL A 180 13.03 -2.51 18.34
N LYS A 181 12.69 -1.82 17.25
CA LYS A 181 13.30 -0.54 16.87
C LYS A 181 13.01 0.60 17.85
N GLU A 182 11.80 0.66 18.39
CA GLU A 182 11.36 1.66 19.36
C GLU A 182 11.77 1.32 20.81
N GLY A 183 12.17 0.06 21.06
CA GLY A 183 12.66 -0.40 22.35
C GLY A 183 11.59 -0.54 23.43
N LYS A 184 12.03 -0.63 24.70
CA LYS A 184 11.18 -0.98 25.85
C LYS A 184 10.01 0.00 26.12
N ASN A 185 10.07 1.20 25.57
CA ASN A 185 9.07 2.26 25.75
C ASN A 185 8.01 2.31 24.63
N SER A 186 8.06 1.39 23.66
CA SER A 186 7.07 1.32 22.60
C SER A 186 5.67 1.04 23.14
N SER A 187 4.68 1.76 22.62
CA SER A 187 3.25 1.53 22.86
C SER A 187 2.87 0.08 22.57
N ILE A 188 3.49 -0.53 21.55
CA ILE A 188 3.25 -1.92 21.13
C ILE A 188 3.74 -2.89 22.21
N ASN A 189 4.86 -2.61 22.87
CA ASN A 189 5.38 -3.46 23.95
C ASN A 189 4.50 -3.40 25.20
N LYS A 190 3.88 -2.25 25.47
CA LYS A 190 2.91 -2.10 26.56
C LYS A 190 1.61 -2.86 26.27
N LEU A 191 1.02 -2.66 25.09
CA LEU A 191 -0.20 -3.34 24.65
C LEU A 191 -0.03 -4.87 24.58
N THR A 192 1.13 -5.33 24.11
CA THR A 192 1.42 -6.77 24.05
C THR A 192 1.57 -7.37 25.44
N LYS A 193 2.07 -6.66 26.46
CA LYS A 193 2.15 -7.11 27.86
C LYS A 193 0.78 -7.27 28.52
N ASP A 194 -0.16 -6.38 28.19
CA ASP A 194 -1.49 -6.34 28.79
C ASP A 194 -2.44 -7.42 28.24
N SER A 195 -2.17 -7.98 27.04
CA SER A 195 -2.96 -9.08 26.49
C SER A 195 -2.70 -10.41 27.21
N LYS A 196 -3.78 -11.02 27.73
CA LYS A 196 -3.78 -12.33 28.42
C LYS A 196 -4.14 -13.50 27.50
N ASN A 197 -4.65 -13.26 26.28
CA ASN A 197 -5.16 -14.30 25.40
C ASN A 197 -4.05 -14.86 24.50
N LYS A 198 -3.83 -16.19 24.54
CA LYS A 198 -2.76 -16.88 23.78
C LYS A 198 -2.98 -16.88 22.26
N ASN A 199 -4.22 -16.73 21.79
CA ASN A 199 -4.57 -16.79 20.36
C ASN A 199 -4.72 -15.40 19.71
N ASP A 200 -4.54 -14.34 20.50
CA ASP A 200 -4.64 -12.96 20.07
C ASP A 200 -3.39 -12.50 19.29
N LEU A 201 -3.56 -11.51 18.42
CA LEU A 201 -2.49 -10.92 17.60
C LEU A 201 -1.34 -10.41 18.48
N ALA A 202 -1.66 -9.86 19.66
CA ALA A 202 -0.68 -9.39 20.64
C ALA A 202 0.28 -10.51 21.13
N SER A 203 -0.23 -11.72 21.32
CA SER A 203 0.60 -12.88 21.69
C SER A 203 1.52 -13.30 20.54
N TYR A 204 1.03 -13.22 19.31
CA TYR A 204 1.81 -13.51 18.11
C TYR A 204 2.95 -12.50 17.90
N ILE A 205 2.64 -11.20 18.09
CA ILE A 205 3.64 -10.13 18.07
C ILE A 205 4.70 -10.37 19.15
N ARG A 206 4.30 -10.67 20.39
CA ARG A 206 5.23 -10.94 21.49
C ARG A 206 6.19 -12.09 21.17
N LYS A 207 5.67 -13.18 20.58
CA LYS A 207 6.47 -14.34 20.15
C LYS A 207 7.47 -13.97 19.05
N LYS A 208 7.05 -13.16 18.07
CA LYS A 208 7.94 -12.69 16.99
C LYS A 208 9.00 -11.71 17.50
N VAL A 209 8.66 -10.77 18.40
CA VAL A 209 9.63 -9.87 19.05
C VAL A 209 10.72 -10.67 19.76
N ALA A 210 10.33 -11.65 20.59
CA ALA A 210 11.29 -12.49 21.30
C ALA A 210 12.20 -13.32 20.37
N ASN A 211 11.72 -13.67 19.18
CA ASN A 211 12.53 -14.38 18.17
C ASN A 211 13.53 -13.43 17.50
N ILE A 212 13.11 -12.21 17.17
CA ILE A 212 13.98 -11.17 16.56
C ILE A 212 15.08 -10.73 17.55
N GLU A 213 14.75 -10.55 18.83
CA GLU A 213 15.75 -10.21 19.86
C GLU A 213 16.79 -11.32 20.04
N LYS A 214 16.40 -12.60 19.97
CA LYS A 214 17.34 -13.73 20.00
C LYS A 214 18.26 -13.77 18.78
N LEU A 215 17.73 -13.45 17.60
CA LEU A 215 18.49 -13.45 16.36
C LEU A 215 19.53 -12.31 16.30
N ASN A 216 19.26 -11.19 16.96
CA ASN A 216 20.18 -10.04 17.02
C ASN A 216 21.26 -10.16 18.11
N HIS A 217 21.11 -11.12 19.04
CA HIS A 217 22.06 -11.38 20.12
C HIS A 217 22.91 -12.64 19.92
N SER A 218 22.74 -13.34 18.78
CA SER A 218 23.56 -14.48 18.35
C SER A 218 24.48 -14.09 17.22
#